data_AF-A0A953QB88-F1
#
_entry.id   AF-A0A953QB88-F1
#
_cell.length_a   1.000
_cell.length_b   1.000
_cell.length_c   1.000
_cell.angle_alpha   90.00
_cell.angle_beta   90.00
_cell.angle_gamma   90.00
#
_symmetry.space_group_name_H-M   'P 1'
#
loop_
_entity.id
_entity.type
_entity.pdbx_description
1 polymer ?
#
loop_
_entity_poly.entity_id
_entity_poly.type
_entity_poly.pdbx_seq_one_letter_code
_entity_poly.pdbx_strand_id
1 'polypeptide(L)'
;MLGMSLLSFLTLTLIGAVVAVAYHYVIRYRFLEGYDALFGKLIVGWFGAWIGSPVLGHWLWKVENVYLVPAILGAIVTIHLTVLTGKVLAKVVSMRPVAAEEKKEEIRPGKPAIA
;
A
#
# COMPACT_ATOMS: atom_id res chain seq x y z
N MET A 1 6.16 8.74 19.12
CA MET A 1 6.02 7.74 20.20
C MET A 1 7.24 6.81 20.22
N LEU A 2 8.46 7.35 20.31
CA LEU A 2 9.63 6.55 20.64
C LEU A 2 9.66 6.44 22.16
N GLY A 3 9.62 5.21 22.69
CA GLY A 3 9.39 4.95 24.12
C GLY A 3 8.01 4.36 24.47
N MET A 4 7.32 3.70 23.54
CA MET A 4 6.08 2.99 23.84
C MET A 4 6.34 1.72 24.67
N SER A 5 5.40 1.40 25.56
CA SER A 5 5.34 0.11 26.25
C SER A 5 5.25 -1.04 25.23
N LEU A 6 5.77 -2.21 25.61
CA LEU A 6 5.69 -3.43 24.82
C LEU A 6 4.23 -3.76 24.43
N LEU A 7 3.29 -3.47 25.32
CA LEU A 7 1.87 -3.76 25.16
C LEU A 7 1.22 -2.84 24.11
N SER A 8 1.61 -1.56 24.05
CA SER A 8 1.23 -0.67 22.96
C SER A 8 1.79 -1.16 21.62
N PHE A 9 3.07 -1.56 21.56
CA PHE A 9 3.65 -2.15 20.35
C PHE A 9 2.91 -3.42 19.90
N LEU A 10 2.59 -4.32 20.83
CA LEU A 10 1.83 -5.54 20.55
C LEU A 10 0.42 -5.22 20.03
N THR A 11 -0.23 -4.22 20.60
CA THR A 11 -1.57 -3.77 20.17
C THR A 11 -1.53 -3.26 18.74
N LEU A 12 -0.57 -2.40 18.38
CA LEU A 12 -0.39 -1.94 16.99
C LEU A 12 -0.08 -3.10 16.05
N THR A 13 0.77 -4.02 16.48
CA THR A 13 1.18 -5.18 15.68
C THR A 13 0.00 -6.09 15.43
N LEU A 14 -0.83 -6.34 16.45
CA LEU A 14 -2.05 -7.13 16.34
C LEU A 14 -3.06 -6.44 15.41
N ILE A 15 -3.29 -5.14 15.57
CA ILE A 15 -4.18 -4.37 14.68
C ILE A 15 -3.68 -4.46 13.23
N GLY A 16 -2.41 -4.17 12.99
CA GLY A 16 -1.79 -4.25 11.67
C GLY A 16 -1.90 -5.66 11.08
N ALA A 17 -1.66 -6.70 11.87
CA ALA A 17 -1.76 -8.10 11.44
C ALA A 17 -3.19 -8.48 11.08
N VAL A 18 -4.17 -8.15 11.92
CA VAL A 18 -5.59 -8.43 11.67
C VAL A 18 -6.05 -7.74 10.39
N VAL A 19 -5.71 -6.46 10.21
CA VAL A 19 -6.07 -5.71 9.00
C VAL A 19 -5.36 -6.28 7.77
N ALA A 20 -4.08 -6.62 7.86
CA ALA A 20 -3.32 -7.20 6.75
C ALA A 20 -3.89 -8.57 6.32
N VAL A 21 -4.21 -9.43 7.28
CA VAL A 21 -4.86 -10.73 7.04
C VAL A 21 -6.24 -10.53 6.42
N ALA A 22 -7.07 -9.61 6.95
CA ALA A 22 -8.37 -9.29 6.36
C ALA A 22 -8.23 -8.81 4.91
N TYR A 23 -7.28 -7.92 4.62
CA TYR A 23 -7.00 -7.44 3.26
C TYR A 23 -6.43 -8.52 2.34
N HIS A 24 -5.74 -9.53 2.89
CA HIS A 24 -5.14 -10.60 2.10
C HIS A 24 -6.14 -11.71 1.77
N TYR A 25 -6.97 -12.12 2.73
CA TYR A 25 -7.88 -13.26 2.59
C TYR A 25 -9.32 -12.85 2.23
N VAL A 26 -9.85 -11.80 2.85
CA VAL A 26 -11.26 -11.39 2.68
C VAL A 26 -11.39 -10.49 1.44
N ILE A 27 -10.67 -9.38 1.41
CA ILE A 27 -10.83 -8.36 0.35
C ILE A 27 -10.12 -8.79 -0.94
N ARG A 28 -9.13 -9.69 -0.86
CA ARG A 28 -8.30 -10.16 -1.99
C ARG A 28 -7.72 -9.02 -2.85
N TYR A 29 -7.56 -7.83 -2.27
CA TYR A 29 -6.99 -6.67 -2.97
C TYR A 29 -5.47 -6.87 -3.10
N ARG A 30 -5.05 -7.56 -4.16
CA ARG A 30 -3.66 -7.92 -4.42
C ARG A 30 -3.07 -7.07 -5.55
N PHE A 31 -1.78 -6.80 -5.40
CA PHE A 31 -0.92 -6.24 -6.45
C PHE A 31 0.27 -7.19 -6.69
N LEU A 32 0.86 -7.75 -5.62
CA LEU A 32 1.75 -8.91 -5.68
C LEU A 32 1.01 -10.18 -5.22
N GLU A 33 1.38 -11.32 -5.80
CA GLU A 33 0.93 -12.65 -5.40
C GLU A 33 1.88 -13.26 -4.35
N GLY A 34 1.38 -14.23 -3.57
CA GLY A 34 2.19 -14.96 -2.59
C GLY A 34 2.29 -14.34 -1.19
N TYR A 35 3.17 -14.93 -0.38
CA TYR A 35 3.37 -14.56 1.02
C TYR A 35 4.11 -13.21 1.19
N ASP A 36 4.91 -12.79 0.21
CA ASP A 36 5.62 -11.51 0.24
C ASP A 36 4.63 -10.33 0.28
N ALA A 37 3.50 -10.46 -0.40
CA ALA A 37 2.41 -9.49 -0.36
C ALA A 37 1.74 -9.41 1.02
N LEU A 38 1.72 -10.51 1.79
CA LEU A 38 1.21 -10.51 3.16
C LEU A 38 2.18 -9.80 4.10
N PHE A 39 3.48 -10.11 4.04
CA PHE A 39 4.49 -9.44 4.87
C PHE A 39 4.59 -7.94 4.56
N GLY A 40 4.52 -7.56 3.29
CA GLY A 40 4.47 -6.15 2.90
C GLY A 40 3.25 -5.42 3.47
N LYS A 41 2.06 -6.04 3.41
CA LYS A 41 0.84 -5.49 4.02
C LYS A 41 0.92 -5.42 5.54
N LEU A 42 1.56 -6.38 6.19
CA LEU A 42 1.76 -6.38 7.64
C LEU A 42 2.61 -5.20 8.08
N ILE A 43 3.75 -4.98 7.42
CA ILE A 43 4.65 -3.86 7.72
C ILE A 43 3.94 -2.53 7.49
N VAL A 44 3.30 -2.36 6.33
CA VAL A 44 2.58 -1.12 5.97
C VAL A 44 1.37 -0.88 6.88
N GLY A 45 0.64 -1.93 7.24
CA GLY A 45 -0.50 -1.87 8.15
C GLY A 45 -0.07 -1.47 9.56
N TRP A 46 1.06 -1.99 10.04
CA TRP A 46 1.64 -1.59 11.31
C TRP A 46 2.05 -0.10 11.31
N PHE A 47 2.71 0.37 10.24
CA PHE A 47 3.02 1.80 10.08
C PHE A 47 1.75 2.67 10.02
N GLY A 48 0.71 2.21 9.33
CA GLY A 48 -0.56 2.90 9.28
C GLY A 48 -1.26 2.97 10.63
N ALA A 49 -1.25 1.88 11.39
CA ALA A 49 -1.76 1.84 12.75
C ALA A 49 -1.04 2.84 13.66
N TRP A 50 0.26 2.99 13.47
CA TRP A 50 1.06 3.94 14.23
C TRP A 50 0.75 5.39 13.92
N ILE A 51 0.63 5.73 12.64
CA ILE A 51 0.38 7.10 12.17
C ILE A 51 -1.11 7.47 12.29
N GLY A 52 -1.99 6.48 12.40
CA GLY A 52 -3.44 6.68 12.49
C GLY A 52 -3.85 7.62 13.63
N SER A 53 -3.30 7.44 14.84
CA SER A 53 -3.63 8.30 15.98
C SER A 53 -3.13 9.76 15.81
N PRO A 54 -1.87 10.02 15.42
CA PRO A 54 -1.42 11.39 15.13
C PRO A 54 -2.16 12.10 13.99
N VAL A 55 -2.59 11.37 12.95
CA VAL A 55 -3.19 11.98 11.74
C VAL A 55 -4.71 12.11 11.86
N LEU A 56 -5.39 11.07 12.35
CA LEU A 56 -6.85 11.04 12.44
C LEU A 56 -7.37 11.52 13.80
N GLY A 57 -6.47 11.83 14.73
CA GLY A 57 -6.77 12.33 16.06
C GLY A 57 -6.90 11.25 17.13
N HIS A 58 -7.22 11.70 18.34
CA HIS A 58 -7.22 10.90 19.57
C HIS A 58 -8.63 10.70 20.10
N TRP A 59 -9.45 9.97 19.35
CA TRP A 59 -10.86 9.77 19.67
C TRP A 59 -11.20 8.28 19.77
N LEU A 60 -12.26 7.99 20.55
CA LEU A 60 -12.77 6.64 20.86
C LEU A 60 -11.87 5.81 21.79
N TRP A 61 -12.03 4.48 21.72
CA TRP A 61 -11.42 3.53 22.64
C TRP A 61 -9.90 3.58 22.62
N LYS A 62 -9.34 3.67 23.82
CA LYS A 62 -7.91 3.77 24.08
C LYS A 62 -7.45 2.53 24.86
N VAL A 63 -6.47 1.83 24.31
CA VAL A 63 -5.74 0.78 25.02
C VAL A 63 -4.34 1.32 25.26
N GLU A 64 -4.02 1.56 26.53
CA GLU A 64 -2.80 2.26 26.96
C GLU A 64 -2.58 3.59 26.23
N ASN A 65 -1.68 3.65 25.25
CA ASN A 65 -1.36 4.86 24.49
C ASN A 65 -1.90 4.79 23.05
N VAL A 66 -2.68 3.77 22.71
CA VAL A 66 -3.11 3.47 21.35
C VAL A 66 -4.62 3.70 21.23
N TYR A 67 -5.04 4.60 20.34
CA TYR A 67 -6.45 4.76 20.01
C TYR A 67 -6.82 3.78 18.90
N LEU A 68 -7.72 2.84 19.20
CA LEU A 68 -8.02 1.68 18.35
C LEU A 68 -8.60 2.09 17.00
N VAL A 69 -9.59 2.98 17.00
CA VAL A 69 -10.27 3.35 15.75
C VAL A 69 -9.36 4.16 14.81
N PRO A 70 -8.68 5.22 15.27
CA PRO A 70 -7.67 5.89 14.46
C PRO A 70 -6.59 4.94 13.95
N ALA A 71 -6.12 3.98 14.77
CA ALA A 71 -5.12 3.01 14.36
C ALA A 71 -5.64 2.05 13.27
N ILE A 72 -6.84 1.50 13.43
CA ILE A 72 -7.45 0.61 12.41
C ILE A 72 -7.63 1.36 11.09
N LEU A 73 -8.18 2.58 11.14
CA LEU A 73 -8.37 3.42 9.95
C LEU A 73 -7.04 3.76 9.29
N GLY A 74 -6.02 4.12 10.07
CA GLY A 74 -4.67 4.38 9.56
C GLY A 74 -4.09 3.16 8.84
N ALA A 75 -4.21 1.96 9.42
CA ALA A 75 -3.74 0.72 8.80
C ALA A 75 -4.47 0.40 7.48
N ILE A 76 -5.79 0.60 7.45
CA ILE A 76 -6.61 0.41 6.24
C ILE A 76 -6.14 1.36 5.14
N VAL A 77 -6.03 2.65 5.46
CA VAL A 77 -5.65 3.69 4.50
C VAL A 77 -4.26 3.44 3.92
N THR A 78 -3.25 3.14 4.75
CA THR A 78 -1.89 2.92 4.25
C THR A 78 -1.80 1.68 3.36
N ILE A 79 -2.42 0.56 3.76
CA ILE A 79 -2.44 -0.65 2.93
C ILE A 79 -3.11 -0.37 1.59
N HIS A 80 -4.23 0.35 1.60
CA HIS A 80 -4.95 0.69 0.37
C HIS A 80 -4.11 1.59 -0.54
N LEU A 81 -3.48 2.62 0.03
CA LEU A 81 -2.63 3.57 -0.68
C LEU A 81 -1.41 2.87 -1.29
N THR A 82 -0.76 1.96 -0.56
CA THR A 82 0.40 1.21 -1.08
C THR A 82 0.00 0.34 -2.28
N VAL A 83 -1.12 -0.36 -2.21
CA VAL A 83 -1.59 -1.19 -3.33
C VAL A 83 -1.99 -0.31 -4.53
N LEU A 84 -2.64 0.82 -4.29
CA LEU A 84 -3.00 1.77 -5.34
C LEU A 84 -1.75 2.33 -6.03
N THR A 85 -0.78 2.81 -5.25
CA THR A 85 0.50 3.33 -5.77
C THR A 85 1.25 2.28 -6.57
N GLY A 86 1.31 1.03 -6.10
CA GLY A 86 1.89 -0.08 -6.86
C GLY A 86 1.22 -0.26 -8.23
N LYS A 87 -0.12 -0.29 -8.27
CA LYS A 87 -0.89 -0.40 -9.52
C LYS A 87 -0.66 0.77 -10.46
N VAL A 88 -0.61 2.00 -9.94
CA VAL A 88 -0.34 3.21 -10.73
C VAL A 88 1.06 3.16 -11.32
N LEU A 89 2.07 2.80 -10.52
CA LEU A 89 3.44 2.69 -11.00
C LEU A 89 3.58 1.62 -12.10
N ALA A 90 2.96 0.46 -11.94
CA ALA A 90 2.95 -0.57 -12.97
C ALA A 90 2.32 -0.07 -14.28
N LYS A 91 1.19 0.64 -14.19
CA LYS A 91 0.52 1.24 -15.35
C LYS A 91 1.38 2.30 -16.04
N VAL A 92 2.07 3.15 -15.27
CA VAL A 92 2.98 4.17 -15.82
C VAL A 92 4.17 3.53 -16.52
N VAL A 93 4.75 2.48 -15.93
CA VAL A 93 5.86 1.73 -16.55
C VAL A 93 5.42 1.07 -17.84
N SER A 94 4.21 0.49 -17.92
CA SER A 94 3.72 -0.15 -19.15
C SER A 94 3.37 0.84 -20.28
N MET A 95 3.15 2.13 -19.97
CA MET A 95 2.91 3.16 -21.00
C MET A 95 4.20 3.69 -21.64
N ARG A 96 5.33 3.66 -20.93
CA ARG A 96 6.65 4.09 -21.46
C ARG A 96 7.15 3.32 -22.70
N PRO A 97 7.01 1.98 -22.80
CA PRO A 97 7.45 1.26 -23.99
C PRO A 97 6.62 1.61 -25.23
N VAL A 98 5.34 1.94 -25.08
CA VAL A 98 4.47 2.33 -26.21
C VAL A 98 4.90 3.67 -26.81
N ALA A 99 5.13 4.68 -25.97
CA ALA A 99 5.59 6.00 -26.42
C ALA A 99 7.01 5.94 -27.06
N ALA A 100 7.86 5.01 -26.63
CA ALA A 100 9.18 4.81 -27.21
C ALA A 100 9.14 4.13 -28.58
N GLU A 101 8.21 3.20 -28.81
CA GLU A 101 8.00 2.55 -30.11
C GLU A 101 7.33 3.51 -31.11
N GLU A 102 6.29 4.27 -30.71
CA GLU A 102 5.66 5.28 -31.59
C GLU A 102 6.68 6.31 -32.09
N LYS A 103 7.55 6.82 -31.20
CA LYS A 103 8.61 7.76 -31.58
C LYS A 103 9.62 7.12 -32.56
N LYS A 104 9.86 5.82 -32.48
CA LYS A 104 10.79 5.11 -33.36
C LYS A 104 10.18 4.82 -34.73
N GLU A 105 8.87 4.60 -34.77
CA GLU A 105 8.10 4.39 -35.99
C GLU A 105 7.88 5.71 -36.75
N GLU A 106 7.59 6.81 -36.06
CA GLU A 106 7.50 8.16 -36.65
C GLU A 106 8.84 8.64 -37.23
N ILE A 107 9.97 8.29 -36.60
CA ILE A 107 11.32 8.65 -37.07
C ILE A 107 11.79 7.76 -38.23
N ARG A 108 11.20 6.57 -38.44
CA ARG A 108 11.51 5.75 -39.62
C ARG A 108 10.78 6.37 -40.82
N PRO A 109 11.50 7.00 -41.77
CA PRO A 109 10.84 7.49 -42.98
C PRO A 109 10.16 6.29 -43.65
N GLY A 110 8.87 6.46 -43.96
CA GLY A 110 8.04 5.43 -44.58
C GLY A 110 8.83 4.74 -45.69
N LYS A 111 9.02 3.43 -45.53
CA LYS A 111 9.72 2.60 -46.50
C LYS A 111 9.13 2.94 -47.88
N PRO A 112 9.92 3.45 -48.84
CA PRO A 112 9.36 3.76 -50.14
C PRO A 112 8.77 2.47 -50.70
N ALA A 113 7.49 2.54 -51.07
CA ALA A 113 6.82 1.44 -51.74
C ALA A 113 7.64 1.13 -52.99
N ILE A 114 8.31 -0.01 -52.97
CA ILE A 114 9.06 -0.52 -54.11
C ILE A 114 7.98 -0.93 -55.12
N ALA A 115 7.77 -0.05 -56.11
CA ALA A 115 6.91 -0.28 -57.27
C ALA A 115 7.57 -1.24 -58.26
#